data_AF-A0A9E5YNJ4-F1
#
_entry.id   AF-A0A9E5YNJ4-F1
#
_cell.length_a   1.000
_cell.length_b   1.000
_cell.length_c   1.000
_cell.angle_alpha   90.00
_cell.angle_beta   90.00
_cell.angle_gamma   90.00
#
_symmetry.space_group_name_H-M   'P 1'
#
loop_
_entity.id
_entity.type
_entity.pdbx_description
1 polymer ?
#
loop_
_entity_poly.entity_id
_entity_poly.type
_entity_poly.pdbx_seq_one_letter_code
_entity_poly.pdbx_strand_id
1 'polypeptide(L)'
;MVSKEDDNKKIEEEAKMIGKRLALLMAASSLDDEVKNAYMTLLPEMEMEQIDQLMKMLERNVQDAAEIEAASLVKNLEGIKADHAKKVAEAEQRALKEMETIETILNDVEGV
;
A
#
# COMPACT_ATOMS: atom_id res chain seq x y z
N MET A 1 18.83 -34.39 32.54
CA MET A 1 18.28 -33.24 33.30
C MET A 1 18.33 -32.06 32.36
N VAL A 2 17.18 -31.63 31.82
CA VAL A 2 17.10 -30.32 31.16
C VAL A 2 17.25 -29.29 32.28
N SER A 3 18.24 -28.41 32.16
CA SER A 3 18.56 -27.41 33.18
C SER A 3 17.50 -26.32 33.17
N LYS A 4 17.09 -25.81 34.34
CA LYS A 4 16.22 -24.63 34.46
C LYS A 4 16.74 -23.42 33.67
N GLU A 5 18.04 -23.40 33.41
CA GLU A 5 18.74 -22.38 32.63
C GLU A 5 18.40 -22.44 31.13
N ASP A 6 18.13 -23.64 30.60
CA ASP A 6 17.69 -23.84 29.21
C ASP A 6 16.22 -23.42 29.02
N ASP A 7 15.38 -23.65 30.04
CA ASP A 7 13.97 -23.26 30.00
C ASP A 7 13.80 -21.73 30.06
N ASN A 8 14.59 -21.04 30.90
CA ASN A 8 14.57 -19.58 30.96
C ASN A 8 15.01 -18.92 29.64
N LYS A 9 16.01 -19.49 28.96
CA LYS A 9 16.44 -18.99 27.64
C LYS A 9 15.35 -19.12 26.59
N LYS A 10 14.62 -20.23 26.56
CA LYS A 10 13.50 -20.41 25.63
C LYS A 10 12.40 -19.39 25.87
N ILE A 11 12.03 -19.14 27.12
CA ILE A 11 11.02 -18.14 27.48
C ILE A 11 11.48 -16.74 27.02
N GLU A 12 12.75 -16.40 27.22
CA GLU A 12 13.30 -15.12 26.76
C GLU A 12 13.26 -14.98 25.24
N GLU A 13 13.58 -16.04 24.50
CA GLU A 13 13.52 -16.06 23.03
C GLU A 13 12.09 -15.91 22.51
N GLU A 14 11.14 -16.61 23.12
CA GLU A 14 9.71 -16.49 22.79
C GLU A 14 9.19 -15.08 23.07
N ALA A 15 9.48 -14.52 24.25
CA ALA A 15 9.09 -13.15 24.59
C ALA A 15 9.69 -12.12 23.62
N LYS A 16 10.97 -12.29 23.23
CA LYS A 16 11.61 -11.43 22.22
C LYS A 16 10.94 -11.55 20.86
N MET A 17 10.55 -12.75 20.44
CA MET A 17 9.86 -12.95 19.17
C MET A 17 8.51 -12.25 19.16
N ILE A 18 7.73 -12.41 20.23
CA ILE A 18 6.41 -11.77 20.39
C ILE A 18 6.58 -10.25 20.39
N GLY A 19 7.51 -9.72 21.17
CA GLY A 19 7.79 -8.28 21.22
C GLY A 19 8.20 -7.71 19.86
N LYS A 20 9.04 -8.40 19.10
CA LYS A 20 9.43 -7.98 17.73
C LYS A 20 8.25 -7.97 16.78
N ARG A 21 7.42 -9.01 16.79
CA ARG A 21 6.23 -9.10 15.93
C ARG A 21 5.25 -7.99 16.27
N LEU A 22 4.98 -7.77 17.55
CA LEU A 22 4.10 -6.71 18.01
C LEU A 22 4.63 -5.33 17.59
N ALA A 23 5.93 -5.06 17.77
CA ALA A 23 6.53 -3.80 17.35
C ALA A 23 6.40 -3.57 15.84
N LEU A 24 6.60 -4.62 15.02
CA LEU A 24 6.41 -4.56 13.58
C LEU A 24 4.96 -4.24 13.21
N LEU A 25 4.00 -4.94 13.84
CA LEU A 25 2.57 -4.73 13.61
C LEU A 25 2.13 -3.33 14.02
N MET A 26 2.59 -2.83 15.16
CA MET A 26 2.34 -1.46 15.61
C MET A 26 2.89 -0.44 14.63
N ALA A 27 4.13 -0.62 14.15
CA ALA A 27 4.74 0.29 13.19
C ALA A 27 4.02 0.29 11.84
N ALA A 28 3.57 -0.88 11.37
CA ALA A 28 2.86 -1.03 10.10
C ALA A 28 1.38 -0.64 10.17
N SER A 29 0.78 -0.63 11.37
CA SER A 29 -0.63 -0.30 11.54
C SER A 29 -0.94 1.15 11.14
N SER A 30 -2.12 1.35 10.57
CA SER A 30 -2.67 2.67 10.23
C SER A 30 -3.28 3.41 11.42
N LEU A 31 -3.06 2.90 12.64
CA LEU A 31 -3.51 3.54 13.87
C LEU A 31 -2.79 4.88 14.09
N ASP A 32 -3.49 5.83 14.71
CA ASP A 32 -2.92 7.10 15.11
C ASP A 32 -1.85 6.93 16.20
N ASP A 33 -0.87 7.83 16.23
CA ASP A 33 0.25 7.76 17.18
C ASP A 33 -0.21 7.83 18.64
N GLU A 34 -1.28 8.57 18.95
CA GLU A 34 -1.88 8.60 20.29
C GLU A 34 -2.40 7.23 20.72
N VAL A 35 -3.06 6.51 19.82
CA VAL A 35 -3.57 5.16 20.06
C VAL A 35 -2.41 4.18 20.20
N LYS A 36 -1.37 4.32 19.36
CA LYS A 36 -0.16 3.50 19.46
C LYS A 36 0.53 3.69 20.81
N ASN A 37 0.67 4.93 21.26
CA ASN A 37 1.25 5.26 22.55
C ASN A 37 0.42 4.73 23.73
N ALA A 38 -0.91 4.77 23.62
CA ALA A 38 -1.80 4.20 24.64
C ALA A 38 -1.58 2.70 24.79
N TYR A 39 -1.52 1.94 23.69
CA TYR A 39 -1.21 0.51 23.76
C TYR A 39 0.19 0.25 24.31
N MET A 40 1.21 1.01 23.88
CA MET A 40 2.57 0.88 24.43
C MET A 40 2.62 1.10 25.94
N THR A 41 1.81 2.01 26.46
CA THR A 41 1.70 2.28 27.91
C THR A 41 1.04 1.12 28.66
N LEU A 42 0.07 0.45 28.04
CA LEU A 42 -0.69 -0.64 28.65
C LEU A 42 0.01 -2.00 28.55
N LEU A 43 0.94 -2.17 27.59
CA LEU A 43 1.59 -3.46 27.32
C LEU A 43 2.18 -4.18 28.54
N PRO A 44 2.86 -3.50 29.49
CA PRO A 44 3.42 -4.18 30.67
C PRO A 44 2.35 -4.78 31.59
N GLU A 45 1.12 -4.25 31.54
CA GLU A 45 -0.01 -4.66 32.37
C GLU A 45 -0.92 -5.67 31.66
N MET A 46 -0.59 -6.04 30.40
CA MET A 46 -1.41 -6.96 29.61
C MET A 46 -1.03 -8.42 29.88
N GLU A 47 -2.07 -9.25 30.03
CA GLU A 47 -1.92 -10.69 30.00
C GLU A 47 -1.60 -11.19 28.59
N MET A 48 -0.94 -12.35 28.47
CA MET A 48 -0.55 -12.92 27.18
C MET A 48 -1.71 -13.08 26.20
N GLU A 49 -2.88 -13.47 26.70
CA GLU A 49 -4.10 -13.60 25.89
C GLU A 49 -4.56 -12.25 25.31
N GLN A 50 -4.36 -11.16 26.06
CA GLN A 50 -4.68 -9.81 25.61
C GLN A 50 -3.67 -9.33 24.58
N ILE A 51 -2.38 -9.68 24.74
CA ILE A 51 -1.33 -9.40 23.75
C ILE A 51 -1.65 -10.13 22.44
N ASP A 52 -2.08 -11.39 22.50
CA ASP A 52 -2.51 -12.15 21.33
C ASP A 52 -3.72 -11.53 20.62
N GLN A 53 -4.72 -11.07 21.39
CA GLN A 53 -5.87 -10.35 20.82
C GLN A 53 -5.46 -9.03 20.15
N LEU A 54 -4.55 -8.28 20.78
CA LEU A 54 -4.00 -7.05 20.21
C LEU A 54 -3.25 -7.33 18.91
N MET A 55 -2.39 -8.36 18.87
CA MET A 55 -1.69 -8.76 17.64
C MET A 55 -2.68 -9.11 16.53
N LYS A 56 -3.73 -9.89 16.80
CA LYS A 56 -4.75 -10.21 15.79
C LYS A 56 -5.48 -8.98 15.27
N MET A 57 -5.78 -8.02 16.15
CA MET A 57 -6.41 -6.75 15.76
C MET A 57 -5.48 -5.93 14.86
N LEU A 58 -4.19 -5.84 15.21
CA LEU A 58 -3.20 -5.11 14.42
C LEU A 58 -2.96 -5.78 13.06
N GLU A 59 -2.90 -7.11 13.01
CA GLU A 59 -2.78 -7.86 11.75
C GLU A 59 -3.93 -7.56 10.80
N ARG A 60 -5.16 -7.57 11.33
CA ARG A 60 -6.33 -7.21 10.55
C ARG A 60 -6.28 -5.76 10.09
N ASN A 61 -5.89 -4.83 10.96
CA ASN A 61 -5.75 -3.42 10.58
C ASN A 61 -4.73 -3.20 9.45
N VAL A 62 -3.58 -3.88 9.52
CA VAL A 62 -2.55 -3.83 8.46
C VAL A 62 -3.09 -4.41 7.15
N GLN A 63 -3.82 -5.53 7.21
CA GLN A 63 -4.43 -6.13 6.03
C GLN A 63 -5.49 -5.21 5.39
N ASP A 64 -6.40 -4.68 6.20
CA ASP A 64 -7.47 -3.79 5.74
C ASP A 64 -6.88 -2.52 5.10
N ALA A 65 -5.81 -1.95 5.68
CA ALA A 65 -5.11 -0.80 5.12
C ALA A 65 -4.49 -1.11 3.75
N ALA A 66 -3.84 -2.27 3.61
CA ALA A 66 -3.24 -2.70 2.35
C ALA A 66 -4.29 -2.92 1.25
N GLU A 67 -5.46 -3.49 1.59
CA GLU A 67 -6.56 -3.68 0.65
C GLU A 67 -7.14 -2.35 0.15
N ILE A 68 -7.31 -1.36 1.04
CA ILE A 68 -7.77 -0.02 0.69
C ILE A 68 -6.76 0.68 -0.23
N GLU A 69 -5.47 0.60 0.07
CA GLU A 69 -4.41 1.22 -0.73
C GLU A 69 -4.31 0.58 -2.12
N ALA A 70 -4.39 -0.76 -2.20
CA ALA A 70 -4.41 -1.49 -3.46
C ALA A 70 -5.61 -1.09 -4.33
N ALA A 71 -6.80 -0.98 -3.75
CA ALA A 71 -8.00 -0.53 -4.46
C ALA A 71 -7.86 0.90 -4.98
N SER A 72 -7.28 1.80 -4.19
CA SER A 72 -6.99 3.19 -4.60
C SER A 72 -6.01 3.24 -5.76
N LEU A 73 -4.95 2.44 -5.71
CA LEU A 73 -3.95 2.36 -6.77
C LEU A 73 -4.56 1.89 -8.09
N VAL A 74 -5.38 0.84 -8.07
CA VAL A 74 -6.06 0.33 -9.29
C VAL A 74 -6.92 1.42 -9.92
N LYS A 75 -7.72 2.13 -9.11
CA LYS A 75 -8.57 3.22 -9.60
C LYS A 75 -7.75 4.36 -10.22
N ASN A 76 -6.63 4.71 -9.60
CA ASN A 76 -5.73 5.75 -10.13
C ASN A 76 -5.12 5.32 -11.47
N LEU A 77 -4.67 4.07 -11.59
CA LEU A 77 -4.14 3.53 -12.85
C LEU A 77 -5.17 3.50 -13.97
N GLU A 78 -6.42 3.16 -13.66
CA GLU A 78 -7.52 3.23 -14.64
C GLU A 78 -7.75 4.66 -15.14
N GLY A 79 -7.72 5.65 -14.24
CA GLY A 79 -7.79 7.06 -14.59
C GLY A 79 -6.66 7.51 -15.51
N ILE A 80 -5.42 7.15 -15.17
CA ILE A 80 -4.23 7.46 -15.99
C ILE A 80 -4.36 6.82 -17.38
N LYS A 81 -4.83 5.58 -17.46
CA LYS A 81 -5.03 4.87 -18.73
C LYS A 81 -6.09 5.56 -19.59
N ALA A 82 -7.19 5.99 -18.99
CA ALA A 82 -8.24 6.73 -19.69
C ALA A 82 -7.73 8.08 -20.23
N ASP A 83 -6.98 8.83 -19.41
CA ASP A 83 -6.38 10.09 -19.81
C ASP A 83 -5.36 9.92 -20.94
N HIS A 84 -4.53 8.87 -20.86
CA HIS A 84 -3.58 8.54 -21.91
C HIS A 84 -4.28 8.20 -23.22
N ALA A 85 -5.31 7.35 -23.17
CA ALA A 85 -6.09 6.99 -24.36
C ALA A 85 -6.73 8.22 -25.02
N LYS A 86 -7.26 9.15 -24.21
CA LYS A 86 -7.79 10.42 -24.71
C LYS A 86 -6.72 11.26 -25.40
N LYS A 87 -5.55 11.42 -24.78
CA LYS A 87 -4.44 12.19 -25.36
C LYS A 87 -3.94 11.59 -26.67
N VAL A 88 -3.88 10.26 -26.77
CA VAL A 88 -3.51 9.57 -28.02
C VAL A 88 -4.54 9.87 -29.11
N ALA A 89 -5.83 9.71 -28.83
CA ALA A 89 -6.88 9.99 -29.80
C ALA A 89 -6.87 11.47 -30.26
N GLU A 90 -6.63 12.41 -29.35
CA GLU A 90 -6.49 13.83 -29.69
C GLU A 90 -5.25 14.10 -30.57
N ALA A 91 -4.14 13.40 -30.33
CA ALA A 91 -2.94 13.52 -31.14
C ALA A 91 -3.14 12.92 -32.54
N GLU A 92 -3.81 11.78 -32.64
CA GLU A 92 -4.18 11.15 -33.92
C GLU A 92 -5.09 12.07 -34.74
N GLN A 93 -6.11 12.67 -34.12
CA GLN A 93 -6.98 13.62 -34.80
C GLN A 93 -6.23 14.86 -35.31
N ARG A 94 -5.28 15.39 -34.53
CA ARG A 94 -4.44 16.50 -34.98
C ARG A 94 -3.57 16.10 -36.17
N ALA A 95 -2.92 14.95 -36.10
CA ALA A 95 -2.07 14.45 -37.17
C ALA A 95 -2.86 14.24 -38.48
N LEU A 96 -4.05 13.66 -38.41
CA LEU A 96 -4.94 13.49 -39.57
C LEU A 96 -5.31 14.84 -40.19
N LYS A 97 -5.70 15.82 -39.37
CA LYS A 97 -6.05 17.16 -39.85
C LYS A 97 -4.87 17.89 -40.49
N GLU A 98 -3.67 17.72 -39.94
CA GLU A 98 -2.43 18.24 -40.52
C GLU A 98 -2.14 17.59 -41.89
N MET A 99 -2.33 16.27 -42.02
CA MET A 99 -2.20 15.57 -43.30
C MET A 99 -3.20 16.05 -44.35
N GLU A 100 -4.48 16.19 -44.01
CA GLU A 100 -5.51 16.72 -44.92
C GLU A 100 -5.18 18.13 -45.41
N THR A 101 -4.62 18.97 -44.52
CA THR A 101 -4.19 20.32 -44.86
C THR A 101 -3.02 20.29 -45.86
N ILE A 102 -2.05 19.41 -45.64
CA ILE A 102 -0.91 19.23 -46.56
C ILE A 102 -1.39 18.72 -47.93
N GLU A 103 -2.30 17.74 -47.97
CA GLU A 103 -2.86 17.20 -49.20
C GLU A 103 -3.63 18.27 -50.00
N THR A 104 -4.40 19.12 -49.31
CA THR A 104 -5.09 20.25 -49.95
C THR A 104 -4.10 21.22 -50.59
N ILE A 105 -3.03 21.59 -49.87
CA ILE A 105 -1.99 22.49 -50.38
C ILE A 105 -1.27 21.88 -51.59
N LEU A 106 -0.97 20.58 -51.56
CA LEU A 106 -0.32 19.88 -52.68
C LEU A 106 -1.20 19.84 -53.93
N ASN A 107 -2.50 19.53 -53.77
CA ASN A 107 -3.44 19.51 -54.89
C ASN A 107 -3.64 20.91 -55.51
N ASP A 108 -3.62 21.97 -54.71
CA ASP A 108 -3.67 23.35 -55.20
C ASP A 108 -2.40 23.76 -55.97
N VAL A 109 -1.25 23.15 -55.66
CA VAL A 109 0.04 23.38 -56.33
C VAL A 109 0.20 22.55 -57.61
N GLU A 110 -0.30 21.31 -57.65
CA GLU A 110 -0.24 20.43 -58.82
C GLU A 110 -1.37 20.69 -59.85
N GLY A 111 -2.38 21.47 -59.49
CA GLY A 111 -3.53 21.83 -60.33
C GLY A 111 -3.33 23.05 -61.25
N VAL A 112 -2.10 23.56 -61.42
CA VAL A 112 -1.71 24.65 -62.35
C VAL A 112 -0.80 24.10 -63.43
#